data_AF-A0A1F1KW61-F1
#
_entry.id   AF-A0A1F1KW61-F1
#
_cell.length_a   1.000
_cell.length_b   1.000
_cell.length_c   1.000
_cell.angle_alpha   90.00
_cell.angle_beta   90.00
_cell.angle_gamma   90.00
#
_symmetry.space_group_name_H-M   'P 1'
#
loop_
_entity.id
_entity.type
_entity.pdbx_description
1 polymer ?
#
loop_
_entity_poly.entity_id
_entity_poly.type
_entity_poly.pdbx_seq_one_letter_code
_entity_poly.pdbx_strand_id
1 'polypeptide(L)'
;MSILNKNRFKILCGIFLLTGGILLTIMNLISNKGVEIVKWDNYYNENNIVFFYEDHINEKLDLINSTYGIKEQVNSEKSEINKVLKAFDIVRSKISVANVENTGLNNGYDILSMKTQSNKTSFSDMAIVARDFLNCLGIRSRIGVFRKGQTEYHSDVEYYVIEYWSTEDNKWVMVDFSDGGYFEDDKSNKLSAIELINSNIKKVSYMGNTSQLDYKNNISKYFDSYTLSIENSSEKKRSNCNVTYIKNESAVEYKIKNVFTPPTVFTKETKLFEKSPFDKLVGSDEKAYLLVCGSISNNEEEDKDPNNKKTKEKEKKENNIFVAAFKDDKVLKSYYLNINGQGYEQVENNKEVKLENGSNTIELSLDGQNTMTSVVIEKK
;
A
#
# COMPACT_ATOMS: atom_id res chain seq x y z
N MET A 1 -48.46 -37.08 -4.41
CA MET A 1 -48.06 -35.67 -4.26
C MET A 1 -49.10 -34.81 -4.97
N SER A 2 -49.88 -34.00 -4.25
CA SER A 2 -51.07 -33.33 -4.81
C SER A 2 -50.70 -32.35 -5.94
N ILE A 3 -51.61 -32.13 -6.88
CA ILE A 3 -51.43 -31.22 -8.03
C ILE A 3 -51.04 -29.80 -7.56
N LEU A 4 -51.51 -29.38 -6.37
CA LEU A 4 -51.13 -28.12 -5.73
C LEU A 4 -49.62 -28.03 -5.43
N ASN A 5 -48.98 -29.12 -4.98
CA ASN A 5 -47.55 -29.12 -4.66
C ASN A 5 -46.66 -29.07 -5.90
N LYS A 6 -47.10 -29.67 -7.02
CA LYS A 6 -46.40 -29.55 -8.32
C LYS A 6 -46.44 -28.12 -8.88
N ASN A 7 -47.58 -27.44 -8.76
CA ASN A 7 -47.70 -26.06 -9.24
C ASN A 7 -46.92 -25.07 -8.36
N ARG A 8 -46.91 -25.26 -7.03
CA ARG A 8 -46.07 -24.47 -6.11
C ARG A 8 -44.57 -24.65 -6.38
N PHE A 9 -44.12 -25.89 -6.66
CA PHE A 9 -42.73 -26.15 -7.00
C PHE A 9 -42.30 -25.49 -8.31
N LYS A 10 -43.15 -25.53 -9.35
CA LYS A 10 -42.90 -24.84 -10.63
C LYS A 10 -42.82 -23.33 -10.47
N ILE A 11 -43.69 -22.74 -9.64
CA ILE A 11 -43.67 -21.30 -9.34
C ILE A 11 -42.38 -20.93 -8.58
N LEU A 12 -41.97 -21.73 -7.59
CA LEU A 12 -40.71 -21.50 -6.86
C LEU A 12 -39.49 -21.60 -7.78
N CYS A 13 -39.41 -22.61 -8.66
CA CYS A 13 -38.33 -22.72 -9.64
C CYS A 13 -38.31 -21.55 -10.62
N GLY A 14 -39.50 -21.09 -11.06
CA GLY A 14 -39.62 -19.92 -11.93
C GLY A 14 -39.11 -18.63 -11.27
N ILE A 15 -39.47 -18.41 -9.99
CA ILE A 15 -38.97 -17.27 -9.21
C ILE A 15 -37.45 -17.37 -9.02
N PHE A 16 -36.91 -18.56 -8.70
CA PHE A 16 -35.48 -18.75 -8.48
C PHE A 16 -34.64 -18.53 -9.76
N LEU A 17 -35.17 -18.93 -10.92
CA LEU A 17 -34.53 -18.69 -12.21
C LEU A 17 -34.58 -17.21 -12.60
N LEU A 18 -35.69 -16.51 -12.33
CA LEU A 18 -35.83 -15.08 -12.58
C LEU A 18 -34.95 -14.24 -11.66
N THR A 19 -34.95 -14.52 -10.35
CA THR A 19 -34.11 -13.80 -9.40
C THR A 19 -32.64 -14.12 -9.59
N GLY A 20 -32.28 -15.38 -9.88
CA GLY A 20 -30.92 -15.79 -10.22
C GLY A 20 -30.41 -15.15 -11.51
N GLY A 21 -31.25 -15.07 -12.54
CA GLY A 21 -30.92 -14.41 -13.81
C GLY A 21 -30.73 -12.91 -13.67
N ILE A 22 -31.59 -12.24 -12.89
CA ILE A 22 -31.46 -10.81 -12.55
C ILE A 22 -30.21 -10.55 -11.69
N LEU A 23 -29.91 -11.41 -10.72
CA LEU A 23 -28.68 -11.30 -9.93
C LEU A 23 -27.42 -11.43 -10.80
N LEU A 24 -27.41 -12.40 -11.73
CA LEU A 24 -26.30 -12.60 -12.68
C LEU A 24 -26.13 -11.41 -13.63
N THR A 25 -27.21 -10.80 -14.10
CA THR A 25 -27.14 -9.60 -14.94
C THR A 25 -26.68 -8.38 -14.16
N ILE A 26 -27.15 -8.20 -12.92
CA ILE A 26 -26.68 -7.12 -12.04
C ILE A 26 -25.21 -7.31 -11.67
N MET A 27 -24.77 -8.54 -11.36
CA MET A 27 -23.35 -8.85 -11.09
C MET A 27 -22.48 -8.60 -12.34
N ASN A 28 -22.93 -8.97 -13.53
CA ASN A 28 -22.23 -8.66 -14.78
C ASN A 28 -22.22 -7.14 -15.08
N LEU A 29 -23.30 -6.42 -14.78
CA LEU A 29 -23.36 -4.96 -14.96
C LEU A 29 -22.47 -4.21 -13.96
N ILE A 30 -22.30 -4.72 -12.74
CA ILE A 30 -21.36 -4.21 -11.74
C ILE A 30 -19.92 -4.56 -12.12
N SER A 31 -19.69 -5.75 -12.70
CA SER A 31 -18.38 -6.21 -13.21
C SER A 31 -17.91 -5.51 -14.49
N ASN A 32 -18.81 -4.81 -15.21
CA ASN A 32 -18.54 -4.20 -16.52
C ASN A 32 -18.10 -2.73 -16.46
N LYS A 33 -17.79 -2.19 -15.28
CA LYS A 33 -17.25 -0.83 -15.15
C LYS A 33 -15.93 -0.91 -14.41
N GLY A 34 -14.83 -0.61 -15.09
CA GLY A 34 -13.54 -0.64 -14.45
C GLY A 34 -12.38 -0.47 -15.41
N VAL A 35 -11.22 -0.20 -14.83
CA VAL A 35 -9.94 -0.27 -15.51
C VAL A 35 -9.19 -1.48 -14.89
N GLU A 36 -8.49 -2.26 -15.69
CA GLU A 36 -7.82 -3.50 -15.24
C GLU A 36 -6.46 -3.61 -15.93
N ILE A 37 -5.42 -4.01 -15.19
CA ILE A 37 -4.13 -4.32 -15.78
C ILE A 37 -4.16 -5.77 -16.23
N VAL A 38 -4.16 -6.00 -17.54
CA VAL A 38 -4.23 -7.35 -18.14
C VAL A 38 -2.85 -7.88 -18.54
N LYS A 39 -1.84 -7.01 -18.65
CA LYS A 39 -0.42 -7.39 -18.85
C LYS A 39 0.51 -6.40 -18.15
N TRP A 40 1.49 -6.90 -17.40
CA TRP A 40 2.50 -6.10 -16.72
C TRP A 40 3.92 -6.62 -17.02
N ASP A 41 4.48 -6.26 -18.17
CA ASP A 41 5.88 -6.54 -18.51
C ASP A 41 6.80 -5.42 -18.01
N ASN A 42 6.74 -5.21 -16.71
CA ASN A 42 7.31 -4.05 -16.03
C ASN A 42 7.61 -4.35 -14.54
N TYR A 43 7.92 -5.61 -14.22
CA TYR A 43 8.34 -5.97 -12.86
C TYR A 43 9.77 -5.53 -12.62
N TYR A 44 9.97 -4.72 -11.59
CA TYR A 44 11.30 -4.37 -11.12
C TYR A 44 11.99 -5.60 -10.56
N ASN A 45 13.16 -5.90 -11.10
CA ASN A 45 13.93 -7.10 -10.81
C ASN A 45 15.40 -6.76 -10.48
N GLU A 46 15.64 -5.52 -10.08
CA GLU A 46 16.97 -4.99 -9.77
C GLU A 46 17.07 -4.60 -8.28
N ASN A 47 18.12 -3.87 -7.89
CA ASN A 47 18.39 -3.57 -6.48
C ASN A 47 18.91 -2.15 -6.23
N ASN A 48 18.64 -1.21 -7.13
CA ASN A 48 19.20 0.14 -7.08
C ASN A 48 18.30 1.17 -6.38
N ILE A 49 17.12 0.78 -5.89
CA ILE A 49 16.27 1.70 -5.11
C ILE A 49 16.90 1.96 -3.72
N VAL A 50 17.02 3.23 -3.35
CA VAL A 50 17.42 3.67 -2.01
C VAL A 50 16.17 4.07 -1.23
N PHE A 51 16.04 3.54 -0.02
CA PHE A 51 15.01 3.95 0.91
C PHE A 51 15.52 5.10 1.79
N PHE A 52 14.68 6.09 2.00
CA PHE A 52 14.95 7.23 2.85
C PHE A 52 14.24 7.06 4.19
N TYR A 53 14.91 7.48 5.26
CA TYR A 53 14.46 7.32 6.64
C TYR A 53 14.64 8.63 7.41
N GLU A 54 13.90 8.77 8.50
CA GLU A 54 13.95 9.95 9.37
C GLU A 54 15.38 10.28 9.84
N ASP A 55 15.76 11.54 9.75
CA ASP A 55 17.01 12.01 10.33
C ASP A 55 16.83 12.27 11.83
N HIS A 56 17.85 11.96 12.64
CA HIS A 56 17.73 11.98 14.10
C HIS A 56 17.56 13.38 14.72
N ILE A 57 17.60 14.44 13.91
CA ILE A 57 17.39 15.83 14.35
C ILE A 57 16.03 16.27 13.79
N ASN A 58 15.00 16.19 14.63
CA ASN A 58 13.64 16.60 14.27
C ASN A 58 12.93 17.14 15.51
N GLU A 59 12.66 18.45 15.52
CA GLU A 59 12.04 19.15 16.65
C GLU A 59 10.70 18.51 17.08
N LYS A 60 9.94 17.96 16.12
CA LYS A 60 8.66 17.30 16.43
C LYS A 60 8.86 15.99 17.20
N LEU A 61 9.92 15.24 16.90
CA LEU A 61 10.25 14.03 17.68
C LEU A 61 10.68 14.41 19.10
N ASP A 62 11.42 15.50 19.26
CA ASP A 62 11.80 16.00 20.59
C ASP A 62 10.57 16.42 21.40
N LEU A 63 9.59 17.06 20.77
CA LEU A 63 8.30 17.42 21.41
C LEU A 63 7.48 16.18 21.81
N ILE A 64 7.38 15.17 20.94
CA ILE A 64 6.73 13.89 21.26
C ILE A 64 7.43 13.25 22.48
N ASN A 65 8.76 13.10 22.42
CA ASN A 65 9.51 12.48 23.51
C ASN A 65 9.38 13.26 24.82
N SER A 66 9.40 14.60 24.77
CA SER A 66 9.25 15.45 25.97
C SER A 66 7.85 15.34 26.58
N THR A 67 6.82 15.18 25.74
CA THR A 67 5.43 15.07 26.20
C THR A 67 5.12 13.70 26.80
N TYR A 68 5.68 12.63 26.22
CA TYR A 68 5.32 11.26 26.61
C TYR A 68 6.44 10.52 27.36
N GLY A 69 7.62 11.12 27.55
CA GLY A 69 8.74 10.50 28.29
C GLY A 69 9.20 9.16 27.70
N ILE A 70 9.18 9.02 26.36
CA ILE A 70 9.38 7.73 25.68
C ILE A 70 10.75 7.13 26.02
N LYS A 71 11.82 7.93 25.87
CA LYS A 71 13.20 7.48 26.18
C LYS A 71 13.35 7.02 27.63
N GLU A 72 12.71 7.70 28.57
CA GLU A 72 12.77 7.37 29.99
C GLU A 72 12.03 6.06 30.29
N GLN A 73 10.81 5.90 29.78
CA GLN A 73 10.01 4.70 30.02
C GLN A 73 10.55 3.42 29.39
N VAL A 74 11.40 3.55 28.37
CA VAL A 74 11.99 2.44 27.62
C VAL A 74 13.40 2.08 28.11
N ASN A 75 14.04 2.93 28.92
CA ASN A 75 15.45 2.75 29.33
C ASN A 75 15.72 1.47 30.14
N SER A 76 14.70 0.93 30.80
CA SER A 76 14.80 -0.25 31.65
C SER A 76 14.81 -1.56 30.85
N GLU A 77 14.38 -1.53 29.60
CA GLU A 77 14.32 -2.71 28.74
C GLU A 77 15.71 -3.05 28.18
N LYS A 78 16.07 -4.34 28.25
CA LYS A 78 17.41 -4.80 27.83
C LYS A 78 17.51 -5.05 26.34
N SER A 79 16.59 -5.85 25.78
CA SER A 79 16.61 -6.23 24.36
C SER A 79 15.96 -5.18 23.48
N GLU A 80 16.39 -5.10 22.21
CA GLU A 80 15.80 -4.22 21.22
C GLU A 80 14.29 -4.46 21.03
N ILE A 81 13.87 -5.72 20.92
CA ILE A 81 12.46 -6.06 20.73
C ILE A 81 11.60 -5.60 21.91
N ASN A 82 12.08 -5.73 23.15
CA ASN A 82 11.32 -5.27 24.32
C ASN A 82 11.20 -3.75 24.34
N LYS A 83 12.24 -3.03 23.91
CA LYS A 83 12.18 -1.57 23.76
C LYS A 83 11.12 -1.15 22.75
N VAL A 84 11.05 -1.84 21.61
CA VAL A 84 10.04 -1.61 20.57
C VAL A 84 8.63 -1.92 21.09
N LEU A 85 8.43 -3.08 21.72
CA LEU A 85 7.13 -3.46 22.30
C LEU A 85 6.68 -2.46 23.37
N LYS A 86 7.60 -2.02 24.24
CA LYS A 86 7.33 -1.00 25.25
C LYS A 86 6.94 0.34 24.64
N ALA A 87 7.62 0.76 23.57
CA ALA A 87 7.24 1.98 22.85
C ALA A 87 5.80 1.87 22.31
N PHE A 88 5.42 0.71 21.76
CA PHE A 88 4.06 0.48 21.27
C PHE A 88 3.02 0.35 22.39
N ASP A 89 3.37 -0.18 23.56
CA ASP A 89 2.51 -0.10 24.75
C ASP A 89 2.19 1.36 25.10
N ILE A 90 3.19 2.25 25.03
CA ILE A 90 2.96 3.69 25.27
C ILE A 90 2.01 4.23 24.21
N VAL A 91 2.20 3.94 22.92
CA VAL A 91 1.27 4.35 21.84
C VAL A 91 -0.16 3.90 22.14
N ARG A 92 -0.36 2.60 22.45
CA ARG A 92 -1.68 2.02 22.77
C ARG A 92 -2.32 2.62 24.02
N SER A 93 -1.51 3.11 24.97
CA SER A 93 -2.03 3.82 26.15
C SER A 93 -2.58 5.22 25.83
N LYS A 94 -2.21 5.80 24.67
CA LYS A 94 -2.61 7.15 24.26
C LYS A 94 -3.69 7.15 23.19
N ILE A 95 -3.60 6.21 22.24
CA ILE A 95 -4.51 6.14 21.09
C ILE A 95 -4.91 4.69 20.78
N SER A 96 -6.08 4.53 20.18
CA SER A 96 -6.60 3.25 19.68
C SER A 96 -7.09 3.37 18.24
N VAL A 97 -7.07 2.25 17.53
CA VAL A 97 -7.62 2.15 16.17
C VAL A 97 -9.15 2.21 16.23
N ALA A 98 -9.73 3.04 15.38
CA ALA A 98 -11.16 3.09 15.13
C ALA A 98 -11.44 3.27 13.64
N ASN A 99 -12.69 3.02 13.22
CA ASN A 99 -13.14 3.32 11.87
C ASN A 99 -13.39 4.84 11.73
N VAL A 100 -12.31 5.60 11.60
CA VAL A 100 -12.31 7.04 11.38
C VAL A 100 -11.42 7.36 10.17
N GLU A 101 -11.68 8.48 9.50
CA GLU A 101 -10.86 8.94 8.39
C GLU A 101 -9.43 9.25 8.86
N ASN A 102 -8.47 9.02 7.96
CA ASN A 102 -7.10 9.41 8.19
C ASN A 102 -6.97 10.93 8.12
N THR A 103 -5.99 11.48 8.85
CA THR A 103 -5.81 12.93 8.93
C THR A 103 -5.14 13.55 7.70
N GLY A 104 -4.58 12.75 6.79
CA GLY A 104 -3.72 13.21 5.71
C GLY A 104 -2.34 13.74 6.17
N LEU A 105 -2.05 13.70 7.47
CA LEU A 105 -0.78 14.15 8.05
C LEU A 105 0.30 13.06 7.95
N ASN A 106 1.56 13.49 7.98
CA ASN A 106 2.73 12.61 7.77
C ASN A 106 3.60 12.39 9.01
N ASN A 107 3.25 13.02 10.14
CA ASN A 107 4.01 12.95 11.38
C ASN A 107 3.11 12.78 12.61
N GLY A 108 3.61 12.06 13.60
CA GLY A 108 2.88 11.68 14.81
C GLY A 108 2.56 12.86 15.72
N TYR A 109 3.39 13.90 15.74
CA TYR A 109 3.17 15.08 16.60
C TYR A 109 1.89 15.82 16.18
N ASP A 110 1.76 16.13 14.90
CA ASP A 110 0.59 16.83 14.38
C ASP A 110 -0.67 15.95 14.53
N ILE A 111 -0.55 14.64 14.27
CA ILE A 111 -1.66 13.67 14.45
C ILE A 111 -2.14 13.68 15.90
N LEU A 112 -1.24 13.57 16.86
CA LEU A 112 -1.59 13.57 18.29
C LEU A 112 -2.16 14.93 18.73
N SER A 113 -1.63 16.03 18.18
CA SER A 113 -2.08 17.39 18.48
C SER A 113 -3.49 17.69 17.94
N MET A 114 -3.90 17.10 16.81
CA MET A 114 -5.26 17.27 16.28
C MET A 114 -6.33 16.50 17.07
N LYS A 115 -5.95 15.48 17.85
CA LYS A 115 -6.90 14.54 18.46
C LYS A 115 -7.26 14.89 19.92
N THR A 116 -7.26 16.17 20.27
CA THR A 116 -7.52 16.70 21.64
C THR A 116 -8.86 16.29 22.28
N GLN A 117 -9.78 15.64 21.54
CA GLN A 117 -11.11 15.27 22.03
C GLN A 117 -11.45 13.77 21.94
N SER A 118 -10.70 12.96 21.17
CA SER A 118 -10.91 11.51 21.14
C SER A 118 -9.60 10.77 20.92
N ASN A 119 -9.28 9.82 21.79
CA ASN A 119 -8.10 8.95 21.68
C ASN A 119 -8.23 7.91 20.54
N LYS A 120 -9.05 8.18 19.52
CA LYS A 120 -9.34 7.28 18.40
C LYS A 120 -8.66 7.79 17.14
N THR A 121 -8.03 6.88 16.40
CA THR A 121 -7.23 7.16 15.20
C THR A 121 -7.52 6.15 14.11
N SER A 122 -7.29 6.55 12.85
CA SER A 122 -7.28 5.57 11.76
C SER A 122 -6.09 4.63 11.91
N PHE A 123 -6.14 3.43 11.30
CA PHE A 123 -5.03 2.48 11.40
C PHE A 123 -3.73 3.04 10.81
N SER A 124 -3.83 3.82 9.72
CA SER A 124 -2.69 4.50 9.09
C SER A 124 -2.12 5.62 9.96
N ASP A 125 -2.95 6.44 10.60
CA ASP A 125 -2.47 7.50 11.50
C ASP A 125 -1.73 6.90 12.70
N MET A 126 -2.27 5.81 13.27
CA MET A 126 -1.62 5.11 14.39
C MET A 126 -0.29 4.49 13.97
N ALA A 127 -0.16 3.99 12.74
CA ALA A 127 1.12 3.51 12.20
C ALA A 127 2.17 4.64 12.11
N ILE A 128 1.77 5.84 11.69
CA ILE A 128 2.65 7.02 11.66
C ILE A 128 3.12 7.40 13.06
N VAL A 129 2.21 7.42 14.04
CA VAL A 129 2.56 7.67 15.44
C VAL A 129 3.51 6.59 15.98
N ALA A 130 3.23 5.32 15.70
CA ALA A 130 4.07 4.20 16.15
C ALA A 130 5.50 4.27 15.58
N ARG A 131 5.63 4.56 14.28
CA ARG A 131 6.94 4.80 13.64
C ARG A 131 7.69 5.94 14.34
N ASP A 132 7.03 7.07 14.58
CA ASP A 132 7.68 8.25 15.15
C ASP A 132 8.09 8.04 16.61
N PHE A 133 7.38 7.19 17.36
CA PHE A 133 7.79 6.76 18.69
C PHE A 133 9.09 5.96 18.66
N LEU A 134 9.30 5.10 17.65
CA LEU A 134 10.58 4.43 17.45
C LEU A 134 11.68 5.40 17.00
N ASN A 135 11.35 6.36 16.13
CA ASN A 135 12.29 7.38 15.70
C ASN A 135 12.76 8.26 16.87
N CYS A 136 11.90 8.54 17.86
CA CYS A 136 12.30 9.19 19.11
C CYS A 136 13.41 8.44 19.84
N LEU A 137 13.41 7.10 19.77
CA LEU A 137 14.44 6.24 20.38
C LEU A 137 15.71 6.11 19.52
N GLY A 138 15.75 6.74 18.34
CA GLY A 138 16.82 6.57 17.37
C GLY A 138 16.76 5.24 16.61
N ILE A 139 15.66 4.49 16.73
CA ILE A 139 15.48 3.20 16.05
C ILE A 139 14.98 3.47 14.63
N ARG A 140 15.74 3.03 13.62
CA ARG A 140 15.33 3.13 12.22
C ARG A 140 14.10 2.23 12.00
N SER A 141 13.03 2.82 11.49
CA SER A 141 11.76 2.13 11.30
C SER A 141 11.09 2.54 9.99
N ARG A 142 10.19 1.70 9.51
CA ARG A 142 9.35 1.93 8.32
C ARG A 142 7.95 1.36 8.50
N ILE A 143 7.00 1.95 7.78
CA ILE A 143 5.61 1.48 7.79
C ILE A 143 5.43 0.52 6.63
N GLY A 144 5.03 -0.70 6.96
CA GLY A 144 4.65 -1.74 6.02
C GLY A 144 3.16 -1.84 5.86
N VAL A 145 2.71 -2.14 4.64
CA VAL A 145 1.28 -2.38 4.36
C VAL A 145 1.11 -3.71 3.65
N PHE A 146 0.53 -4.69 4.34
CA PHE A 146 0.00 -5.90 3.72
C PHE A 146 -1.33 -5.58 3.05
N ARG A 147 -1.59 -6.18 1.88
CA ARG A 147 -2.87 -6.00 1.18
C ARG A 147 -3.46 -7.29 0.68
N LYS A 148 -4.79 -7.37 0.79
CA LYS A 148 -5.59 -8.37 0.08
C LYS A 148 -5.58 -8.02 -1.41
N GLY A 149 -5.58 -9.01 -2.28
CA GLY A 149 -5.91 -8.83 -3.68
C GLY A 149 -7.40 -8.61 -3.88
N GLN A 150 -7.77 -8.24 -5.11
CA GLN A 150 -9.14 -7.98 -5.52
C GLN A 150 -9.81 -6.87 -4.68
N THR A 151 -9.07 -5.77 -4.43
CA THR A 151 -9.49 -4.71 -3.51
C THR A 151 -10.75 -3.95 -3.91
N GLU A 152 -11.21 -4.09 -5.15
CA GLU A 152 -12.49 -3.56 -5.61
C GLU A 152 -13.71 -4.21 -4.90
N TYR A 153 -13.55 -5.40 -4.31
CA TYR A 153 -14.63 -6.12 -3.61
C TYR A 153 -14.58 -6.02 -2.08
N HIS A 154 -13.57 -5.35 -1.52
CA HIS A 154 -13.30 -5.35 -0.09
C HIS A 154 -13.07 -3.93 0.44
N SER A 155 -13.67 -3.59 1.58
CA SER A 155 -13.44 -2.30 2.26
C SER A 155 -12.24 -2.34 3.20
N ASP A 156 -11.95 -3.51 3.77
CA ASP A 156 -10.83 -3.79 4.68
C ASP A 156 -9.67 -4.45 3.93
N VAL A 157 -9.00 -3.66 3.08
CA VAL A 157 -7.99 -4.18 2.14
C VAL A 157 -6.55 -4.01 2.58
N GLU A 158 -6.31 -3.24 3.65
CA GLU A 158 -4.98 -2.89 4.10
C GLU A 158 -4.78 -3.27 5.56
N TYR A 159 -3.59 -3.79 5.86
CA TYR A 159 -3.16 -4.09 7.21
C TYR A 159 -1.77 -3.49 7.45
N TYR A 160 -1.69 -2.56 8.40
CA TYR A 160 -0.50 -1.78 8.66
C TYR A 160 0.35 -2.48 9.73
N VAL A 161 1.66 -2.53 9.52
CA VAL A 161 2.65 -3.04 10.46
C VAL A 161 3.84 -2.09 10.53
N ILE A 162 4.65 -2.19 11.58
CA ILE A 162 5.94 -1.51 11.64
C ILE A 162 7.04 -2.54 11.44
N GLU A 163 8.03 -2.21 10.61
CA GLU A 163 9.31 -2.88 10.64
C GLU A 163 10.36 -1.97 11.25
N TYR A 164 11.15 -2.50 12.18
CA TYR A 164 12.32 -1.83 12.72
C TYR A 164 13.58 -2.57 12.28
N TRP A 165 14.67 -1.83 12.09
CA TRP A 165 15.97 -2.45 11.84
C TRP A 165 16.55 -2.93 13.16
N SER A 166 16.62 -4.23 13.36
CA SER A 166 17.27 -4.82 14.53
C SER A 166 18.77 -4.89 14.29
N THR A 167 19.55 -4.26 15.17
CA THR A 167 21.00 -4.42 15.15
C THR A 167 21.44 -5.73 15.81
N GLU A 168 20.62 -6.30 16.70
CA GLU A 168 20.81 -7.63 17.28
C GLU A 168 20.72 -8.74 16.21
N ASP A 169 19.69 -8.67 15.36
CA ASP A 169 19.43 -9.68 14.31
C ASP A 169 20.05 -9.30 12.94
N ASN A 170 20.59 -8.08 12.81
CA ASN A 170 21.11 -7.47 11.57
C ASN A 170 20.12 -7.57 10.38
N LYS A 171 18.84 -7.32 10.65
CA LYS A 171 17.77 -7.35 9.65
C LYS A 171 16.55 -6.55 10.08
N TRP A 172 15.61 -6.37 9.15
CA TRP A 172 14.28 -5.87 9.47
C TRP A 172 13.48 -6.91 10.27
N VAL A 173 12.78 -6.45 11.30
CA VAL A 173 11.86 -7.26 12.11
C VAL A 173 10.50 -6.60 12.12
N MET A 174 9.47 -7.38 11.76
CA MET A 174 8.09 -6.92 11.75
C MET A 174 7.47 -7.06 13.13
N VAL A 175 6.79 -6.00 13.55
CA VAL A 175 6.02 -5.95 14.79
C VAL A 175 4.67 -5.30 14.49
N ASP A 176 3.61 -5.95 14.95
CA ASP A 176 2.29 -5.35 15.00
C ASP A 176 2.22 -4.36 16.16
N PHE A 177 2.12 -3.08 15.84
CA PHE A 177 2.05 -2.01 16.83
C PHE A 177 0.68 -1.92 17.53
N SER A 178 -0.39 -2.43 16.91
CA SER A 178 -1.75 -2.40 17.45
C SER A 178 -2.02 -3.59 18.38
N ASP A 179 -1.51 -4.77 18.05
CA ASP A 179 -1.60 -5.95 18.92
C ASP A 179 -0.41 -6.07 19.87
N GLY A 180 0.74 -5.49 19.53
CA GLY A 180 1.97 -5.59 20.34
C GLY A 180 2.62 -6.96 20.21
N GLY A 181 2.69 -7.50 19.01
CA GLY A 181 3.27 -8.82 18.78
C GLY A 181 4.14 -8.94 17.54
N TYR A 182 4.88 -10.04 17.47
CA TYR A 182 5.83 -10.35 16.40
C TYR A 182 5.81 -11.84 16.08
N PHE A 183 6.45 -12.21 14.97
CA PHE A 183 6.55 -13.60 14.54
C PHE A 183 7.96 -14.13 14.67
N GLU A 184 8.05 -15.42 14.97
CA GLU A 184 9.29 -16.19 14.94
C GLU A 184 9.17 -17.41 14.03
N ASP A 185 10.27 -17.84 13.42
CA ASP A 185 10.37 -19.15 12.76
C ASP A 185 10.52 -20.31 13.77
N ASP A 186 10.72 -21.52 13.26
CA ASP A 186 10.93 -22.73 14.07
C ASP A 186 12.26 -22.75 14.83
N LYS A 187 13.15 -21.80 14.55
CA LYS A 187 14.46 -21.60 15.21
C LYS A 187 14.46 -20.37 16.12
N SER A 188 13.29 -19.79 16.40
CA SER A 188 13.15 -18.55 17.19
C SER A 188 13.82 -17.32 16.56
N ASN A 189 14.01 -17.30 15.24
CA ASN A 189 14.43 -16.07 14.55
C ASN A 189 13.19 -15.21 14.31
N LYS A 190 13.26 -13.94 14.71
CA LYS A 190 12.20 -12.96 14.45
C LYS A 190 12.05 -12.74 12.94
N LEU A 191 10.84 -12.54 12.46
CA LEU A 191 10.58 -12.41 11.02
C LEU A 191 10.33 -10.96 10.60
N SER A 192 10.89 -10.58 9.45
CA SER A 192 10.46 -9.43 8.66
C SER A 192 9.09 -9.69 8.02
N ALA A 193 8.48 -8.64 7.49
CA ALA A 193 7.21 -8.74 6.79
C ALA A 193 7.33 -9.59 5.51
N ILE A 194 8.45 -9.45 4.79
CA ILE A 194 8.71 -10.19 3.54
C ILE A 194 9.00 -11.68 3.79
N GLU A 195 9.66 -12.01 4.91
CA GLU A 195 9.82 -13.40 5.34
C GLU A 195 8.46 -14.00 5.74
N LEU A 196 7.64 -13.24 6.47
CA LEU A 196 6.33 -13.72 6.93
C LEU A 196 5.35 -13.99 5.78
N ILE A 197 5.20 -13.07 4.82
CA ILE A 197 4.25 -13.23 3.69
C ILE A 197 4.59 -14.43 2.80
N ASN A 198 5.88 -14.79 2.74
CA ASN A 198 6.39 -15.94 1.99
C ASN A 198 6.48 -17.23 2.83
N SER A 199 6.31 -17.14 4.15
CA SER A 199 6.32 -18.28 5.04
C SER A 199 5.03 -19.12 4.93
N ASN A 200 5.10 -20.35 5.42
CA ASN A 200 3.89 -21.08 5.79
C ASN A 200 3.43 -20.60 7.17
N ILE A 201 2.43 -19.72 7.21
CA ILE A 201 1.90 -19.10 8.44
C ILE A 201 1.50 -20.11 9.54
N LYS A 202 1.20 -21.37 9.17
CA LYS A 202 0.89 -22.43 10.14
C LYS A 202 2.12 -22.88 10.94
N LYS A 203 3.33 -22.71 10.40
CA LYS A 203 4.60 -23.17 10.99
C LYS A 203 5.34 -22.13 11.82
N VAL A 204 5.12 -20.84 11.58
CA VAL A 204 5.73 -19.76 12.37
C VAL A 204 5.07 -19.67 13.75
N SER A 205 5.68 -19.04 14.74
CA SER A 205 5.06 -18.77 16.05
C SER A 205 4.68 -17.30 16.14
N TYR A 206 3.58 -16.96 16.81
CA TYR A 206 3.16 -15.58 17.04
C TYR A 206 3.22 -15.25 18.53
N MET A 207 4.03 -14.25 18.89
CA MET A 207 4.21 -13.77 20.25
C MET A 207 3.52 -12.41 20.38
N GLY A 208 2.31 -12.35 20.93
CA GLY A 208 1.53 -11.12 21.04
C GLY A 208 0.34 -11.23 22.00
N ASN A 209 -0.52 -10.21 22.01
CA ASN A 209 -1.67 -10.15 22.92
C ASN A 209 -2.84 -11.02 22.44
N THR A 210 -3.06 -11.09 21.13
CA THR A 210 -4.08 -11.97 20.54
C THR A 210 -3.58 -13.41 20.46
N SER A 211 -4.51 -14.37 20.60
CA SER A 211 -4.19 -15.79 20.45
C SER A 211 -3.51 -16.08 19.09
N GLN A 212 -2.51 -16.96 19.09
CA GLN A 212 -1.75 -17.28 17.88
C GLN A 212 -2.65 -17.72 16.71
N LEU A 213 -3.69 -18.52 16.99
CA LEU A 213 -4.58 -19.02 15.96
C LEU A 213 -5.42 -17.89 15.35
N ASP A 214 -6.04 -17.06 16.20
CA ASP A 214 -6.93 -15.99 15.75
C ASP A 214 -6.15 -14.92 14.97
N TYR A 215 -4.99 -14.52 15.49
CA TYR A 215 -4.16 -13.51 14.86
C TYR A 215 -3.68 -13.96 13.47
N LYS A 216 -3.14 -15.17 13.36
CA LYS A 216 -2.70 -15.74 12.07
C LYS A 216 -3.83 -15.85 11.06
N ASN A 217 -5.00 -16.29 11.50
CA ASN A 217 -6.18 -16.39 10.63
C ASN A 217 -6.61 -15.01 10.13
N ASN A 218 -6.42 -13.95 10.93
CA ASN A 218 -6.76 -12.59 10.53
C ASN A 218 -5.74 -11.99 9.55
N ILE A 219 -4.46 -11.99 9.93
CA ILE A 219 -3.41 -11.30 9.15
C ILE A 219 -3.14 -11.99 7.80
N SER A 220 -3.24 -13.32 7.73
CA SER A 220 -2.95 -14.08 6.50
C SER A 220 -3.88 -13.75 5.32
N LYS A 221 -5.03 -13.13 5.60
CA LYS A 221 -5.95 -12.64 4.55
C LYS A 221 -5.33 -11.54 3.69
N TYR A 222 -4.29 -10.86 4.18
CA TYR A 222 -3.65 -9.71 3.53
C TYR A 222 -2.33 -10.07 2.84
N PHE A 223 -2.03 -11.37 2.66
CA PHE A 223 -0.72 -11.84 2.18
C PHE A 223 -0.61 -11.96 0.65
N ASP A 224 -1.35 -11.14 -0.10
CA ASP A 224 -1.26 -11.10 -1.57
C ASP A 224 -0.15 -10.14 -2.04
N SER A 225 0.02 -9.02 -1.33
CA SER A 225 1.12 -8.08 -1.57
C SER A 225 1.60 -7.40 -0.30
N TYR A 226 2.81 -6.84 -0.37
CA TYR A 226 3.41 -6.04 0.69
C TYR A 226 4.06 -4.79 0.12
N THR A 227 3.76 -3.64 0.70
CA THR A 227 4.24 -2.34 0.20
C THR A 227 5.02 -1.57 1.24
N LEU A 228 6.07 -0.92 0.76
CA LEU A 228 6.85 0.09 1.46
C LEU A 228 6.84 1.39 0.67
N SER A 229 6.84 2.52 1.38
CA SER A 229 7.21 3.78 0.74
C SER A 229 8.72 3.84 0.56
N ILE A 230 9.17 4.43 -0.55
CA ILE A 230 10.59 4.74 -0.74
C ILE A 230 11.03 5.80 0.27
N GLU A 231 10.12 6.68 0.70
CA GLU A 231 10.36 7.74 1.67
C GLU A 231 9.63 7.45 2.99
N ASN A 232 10.40 7.09 4.02
CA ASN A 232 9.89 6.72 5.33
C ASN A 232 10.09 7.82 6.39
N SER A 233 10.60 8.99 6.02
CA SER A 233 10.66 10.16 6.90
C SER A 233 9.31 10.89 6.98
N SER A 234 9.15 11.70 8.03
CA SER A 234 8.01 12.58 8.25
C SER A 234 7.92 13.74 7.25
N GLU A 235 9.05 14.18 6.67
CA GLU A 235 9.10 15.33 5.79
C GLU A 235 8.62 15.04 4.35
N LYS A 236 8.71 13.78 3.90
CA LYS A 236 8.31 13.33 2.56
C LYS A 236 8.87 14.16 1.39
N LYS A 237 10.13 14.58 1.46
CA LYS A 237 10.73 15.50 0.47
C LYS A 237 11.34 14.83 -0.76
N ARG A 238 11.80 13.58 -0.66
CA ARG A 238 12.66 12.97 -1.71
C ARG A 238 11.88 12.14 -2.72
N SER A 239 10.83 11.45 -2.27
CA SER A 239 10.03 10.57 -3.13
C SER A 239 8.60 10.46 -2.60
N ASN A 240 7.65 10.32 -3.52
CA ASN A 240 6.27 9.94 -3.24
C ASN A 240 5.93 8.55 -3.81
N CYS A 241 6.96 7.80 -4.22
CA CYS A 241 6.81 6.51 -4.85
C CYS A 241 6.89 5.37 -3.82
N ASN A 242 6.20 4.28 -4.12
CA ASN A 242 6.17 3.07 -3.34
C ASN A 242 6.82 1.90 -4.09
N VAL A 243 7.30 0.91 -3.34
CA VAL A 243 7.71 -0.40 -3.86
C VAL A 243 6.74 -1.44 -3.30
N THR A 244 6.18 -2.27 -4.18
CA THR A 244 5.23 -3.31 -3.81
C THR A 244 5.73 -4.67 -4.26
N TYR A 245 5.98 -5.54 -3.29
CA TYR A 245 6.16 -6.96 -3.52
C TYR A 245 4.81 -7.58 -3.82
N ILE A 246 4.73 -8.34 -4.91
CA ILE A 246 3.55 -9.13 -5.26
C ILE A 246 3.87 -10.61 -5.16
N LYS A 247 2.95 -11.37 -4.55
CA LYS A 247 3.08 -12.83 -4.47
C LYS A 247 2.65 -13.52 -5.77
N ASN A 248 1.71 -12.91 -6.49
CA ASN A 248 1.15 -13.38 -7.74
C ASN A 248 0.76 -12.19 -8.64
N GLU A 249 0.63 -12.42 -9.95
CA GLU A 249 0.37 -11.35 -10.93
C GLU A 249 -1.00 -10.69 -10.73
N SER A 250 -1.98 -11.41 -10.20
CA SER A 250 -3.30 -10.89 -9.84
C SER A 250 -3.28 -9.88 -8.69
N ALA A 251 -2.17 -9.73 -7.97
CA ALA A 251 -2.02 -8.74 -6.90
C ALA A 251 -1.49 -7.38 -7.40
N VAL A 252 -1.28 -7.21 -8.71
CA VAL A 252 -0.97 -5.89 -9.30
C VAL A 252 -2.24 -5.06 -9.33
N GLU A 253 -2.32 -4.07 -8.45
CA GLU A 253 -3.47 -3.20 -8.32
C GLU A 253 -3.08 -1.73 -8.42
N TYR A 254 -3.79 -0.98 -9.26
CA TYR A 254 -3.56 0.46 -9.47
C TYR A 254 -4.68 1.32 -8.83
N LYS A 255 -5.70 0.69 -8.23
CA LYS A 255 -6.73 1.29 -7.38
C LYS A 255 -6.88 0.48 -6.09
N ILE A 256 -7.03 1.17 -4.96
CA ILE A 256 -7.29 0.61 -3.64
C ILE A 256 -8.44 1.41 -3.04
N LYS A 257 -9.53 0.74 -2.61
CA LYS A 257 -10.75 1.41 -2.10
C LYS A 257 -11.29 2.46 -3.09
N ASN A 258 -11.23 2.18 -4.38
CA ASN A 258 -11.58 3.10 -5.49
C ASN A 258 -10.71 4.36 -5.62
N VAL A 259 -9.65 4.49 -4.82
CA VAL A 259 -8.65 5.57 -4.94
C VAL A 259 -7.43 5.04 -5.68
N PHE A 260 -6.88 5.82 -6.59
CA PHE A 260 -5.67 5.43 -7.29
C PHE A 260 -4.48 5.29 -6.34
N THR A 261 -3.66 4.27 -6.57
CA THR A 261 -2.41 4.12 -5.82
C THR A 261 -1.46 5.27 -6.13
N PRO A 262 -0.61 5.67 -5.17
CA PRO A 262 0.53 6.53 -5.50
C PRO A 262 1.42 5.83 -6.56
N PRO A 263 2.34 6.57 -7.22
CA PRO A 263 3.31 5.97 -8.14
C PRO A 263 3.98 4.76 -7.49
N THR A 264 3.88 3.59 -8.11
CA THR A 264 4.28 2.33 -7.48
C THR A 264 5.11 1.50 -8.45
N VAL A 265 6.25 1.02 -7.96
CA VAL A 265 7.08 0.01 -8.61
C VAL A 265 6.66 -1.36 -8.07
N PHE A 266 6.25 -2.27 -8.96
CA PHE A 266 5.92 -3.65 -8.58
C PHE A 266 7.11 -4.57 -8.80
N THR A 267 7.34 -5.47 -7.85
CA THR A 267 8.45 -6.44 -7.90
C THR A 267 8.01 -7.80 -7.41
N LYS A 268 8.66 -8.85 -7.92
CA LYS A 268 8.57 -10.22 -7.39
C LYS A 268 9.82 -10.58 -6.57
N GLU A 269 10.77 -9.65 -6.44
CA GLU A 269 12.02 -9.85 -5.70
C GLU A 269 11.87 -9.42 -4.25
N THR A 270 12.46 -10.17 -3.33
CA THR A 270 12.45 -9.84 -1.89
C THR A 270 13.62 -8.95 -1.47
N LYS A 271 14.71 -8.94 -2.24
CA LYS A 271 15.99 -8.31 -1.88
C LYS A 271 15.86 -6.83 -1.50
N LEU A 272 14.99 -6.08 -2.18
CA LEU A 272 14.74 -4.67 -1.86
C LEU A 272 14.23 -4.47 -0.42
N PHE A 273 13.40 -5.40 0.06
CA PHE A 273 12.81 -5.36 1.39
C PHE A 273 13.82 -5.79 2.46
N GLU A 274 14.87 -6.51 2.08
CA GLU A 274 15.92 -6.98 2.99
C GLU A 274 17.07 -5.96 3.15
N LYS A 275 17.15 -4.94 2.29
CA LYS A 275 18.24 -3.93 2.30
C LYS A 275 18.36 -3.23 3.65
N SER A 276 19.59 -2.99 4.08
CA SER A 276 19.88 -2.22 5.29
C SER A 276 19.44 -0.77 5.11
N PRO A 277 18.93 -0.09 6.17
CA PRO A 277 18.65 1.36 6.10
C PRO A 277 19.92 2.20 5.90
N PHE A 278 21.11 1.61 5.99
CA PHE A 278 22.39 2.25 5.80
C PHE A 278 22.99 2.02 4.40
N ASP A 279 22.34 1.18 3.59
CA ASP A 279 22.80 0.88 2.24
C ASP A 279 22.61 2.10 1.33
N LYS A 280 23.60 2.32 0.46
CA LYS A 280 23.54 3.35 -0.59
C LYS A 280 23.24 2.71 -1.94
N LEU A 281 23.06 3.53 -2.96
CA LEU A 281 23.01 3.09 -4.36
C LEU A 281 24.22 2.20 -4.68
N VAL A 282 23.96 1.02 -5.23
CA VAL A 282 24.98 -0.01 -5.51
C VAL A 282 25.30 -0.09 -7.02
N GLY A 283 24.53 0.57 -7.88
CA GLY A 283 24.72 0.48 -9.32
C GLY A 283 23.73 1.32 -10.13
N SER A 284 23.53 0.89 -11.36
CA SER A 284 22.56 1.42 -12.32
C SER A 284 21.63 0.29 -12.72
N ASP A 285 20.36 0.62 -12.93
CA ASP A 285 19.40 -0.27 -13.53
C ASP A 285 19.80 -0.58 -14.99
N GLU A 286 19.60 -1.81 -15.43
CA GLU A 286 19.81 -2.30 -16.80
C GLU A 286 18.79 -1.71 -17.78
N LYS A 287 17.56 -1.47 -17.30
CA LYS A 287 16.49 -0.86 -18.09
C LYS A 287 15.70 0.17 -17.31
N ALA A 288 14.91 0.97 -18.01
CA ALA A 288 13.92 1.83 -17.37
C ALA A 288 12.59 1.08 -17.18
N TYR A 289 11.85 1.48 -16.15
CA TYR A 289 10.54 0.94 -15.77
C TYR A 289 9.47 2.01 -15.89
N LEU A 290 8.24 1.59 -16.14
CA LEU A 290 7.10 2.48 -16.26
C LEU A 290 6.38 2.63 -14.91
N LEU A 291 6.19 3.86 -14.44
CA LEU A 291 5.27 4.15 -13.34
C LEU A 291 3.91 4.45 -13.93
N VAL A 292 2.89 3.68 -13.53
CA VAL A 292 1.48 3.99 -13.82
C VAL A 292 0.85 4.45 -12.51
N CYS A 293 0.27 5.65 -12.50
CA CYS A 293 -0.61 6.11 -11.42
C CYS A 293 -1.86 6.74 -12.03
N GLY A 294 -2.98 6.72 -11.31
CA GLY A 294 -4.15 7.44 -11.82
C GLY A 294 -4.05 8.94 -11.63
N SER A 295 -4.87 9.66 -12.40
CA SER A 295 -4.98 11.10 -12.27
C SER A 295 -5.60 11.45 -10.90
N ILE A 296 -4.79 12.03 -10.02
CA ILE A 296 -5.26 12.55 -8.72
C ILE A 296 -6.11 13.78 -9.02
N SER A 297 -7.42 13.70 -8.81
CA SER A 297 -8.22 14.91 -8.63
C SER A 297 -8.08 15.39 -7.19
N ASN A 298 -7.08 16.24 -6.93
CA ASN A 298 -7.24 17.23 -5.87
C ASN A 298 -8.29 18.20 -6.41
N ASN A 299 -9.51 18.14 -5.88
CA ASN A 299 -10.48 19.24 -5.77
C ASN A 299 -11.80 18.65 -5.26
N GLU A 300 -11.89 18.50 -3.94
CA GLU A 300 -13.14 18.82 -3.24
C GLU A 300 -13.30 20.35 -3.28
N GLU A 301 -13.59 20.91 -4.46
CA GLU A 301 -14.34 22.16 -4.47
C GLU A 301 -15.79 21.75 -4.18
N GLU A 302 -16.20 21.87 -2.92
CA GLU A 302 -17.61 21.91 -2.56
C GLU A 302 -18.24 23.05 -3.38
N ASP A 303 -18.99 22.69 -4.41
CA ASP A 303 -19.90 23.59 -5.11
C ASP A 303 -20.86 24.21 -4.07
N LYS A 304 -20.57 25.44 -3.64
CA LYS A 304 -21.45 26.25 -2.77
C LYS A 304 -22.62 26.88 -3.54
N ASP A 305 -22.91 26.41 -4.76
CA ASP A 305 -24.03 26.90 -5.56
C ASP A 305 -24.95 25.73 -6.00
N PRO A 306 -26.11 25.53 -5.35
CA PRO A 306 -27.03 24.44 -5.67
C PRO A 306 -27.72 24.56 -7.05
N ASN A 307 -27.44 25.61 -7.84
CA ASN A 307 -28.08 25.83 -9.14
C ASN A 307 -27.17 25.63 -10.38
N ASN A 308 -25.89 25.31 -10.21
CA ASN A 308 -24.99 25.16 -11.36
C ASN A 308 -24.92 23.70 -11.82
N LYS A 309 -25.63 23.36 -12.92
CA LYS A 309 -25.53 22.05 -13.59
C LYS A 309 -24.16 21.88 -14.28
N LYS A 310 -23.11 21.61 -13.50
CA LYS A 310 -21.82 21.10 -13.98
C LYS A 310 -21.70 19.58 -13.74
N THR A 311 -22.64 18.82 -14.27
CA THR A 311 -22.57 17.34 -14.29
C THR A 311 -21.56 16.79 -15.32
N LYS A 312 -20.71 17.64 -15.93
CA LYS A 312 -19.79 17.25 -17.03
C LYS A 312 -18.29 17.26 -16.68
N GLU A 313 -17.89 17.68 -15.48
CA GLU A 313 -16.46 17.74 -15.10
C GLU A 313 -16.01 16.56 -14.21
N LYS A 314 -16.92 15.92 -13.44
CA LYS A 314 -16.60 14.71 -12.66
C LYS A 314 -16.35 13.47 -13.53
N GLU A 315 -17.12 13.25 -14.61
CA GLU A 315 -16.89 12.14 -15.56
C GLU A 315 -15.62 12.28 -16.41
N LYS A 316 -15.02 13.48 -16.49
CA LYS A 316 -13.90 13.74 -17.41
C LYS A 316 -12.53 13.22 -16.92
N LYS A 317 -12.33 12.98 -15.62
CA LYS A 317 -11.00 12.65 -15.05
C LYS A 317 -10.81 11.20 -14.59
N GLU A 318 -11.88 10.40 -14.46
CA GLU A 318 -11.77 8.98 -14.07
C GLU A 318 -11.07 8.09 -15.12
N ASN A 319 -10.87 8.62 -16.34
CA ASN A 319 -10.32 7.89 -17.48
C ASN A 319 -8.86 8.22 -17.78
N ASN A 320 -8.21 9.06 -16.97
CA ASN A 320 -6.83 9.48 -17.21
C ASN A 320 -5.87 8.84 -16.22
N ILE A 321 -4.71 8.46 -16.72
CA ILE A 321 -3.57 8.00 -15.93
C ILE A 321 -2.37 8.88 -16.20
N PHE A 322 -1.49 9.02 -15.21
CA PHE A 322 -0.15 9.56 -15.42
C PHE A 322 0.82 8.41 -15.59
N VAL A 323 1.70 8.57 -16.58
CA VAL A 323 2.79 7.65 -16.84
C VAL A 323 4.12 8.38 -16.77
N ALA A 324 5.08 7.79 -16.09
CA ALA A 324 6.44 8.29 -15.94
C ALA A 324 7.45 7.15 -16.17
N ALA A 325 8.67 7.48 -16.59
CA ALA A 325 9.76 6.51 -16.64
C ALA A 325 10.60 6.60 -15.37
N PHE A 326 10.96 5.46 -14.81
CA PHE A 326 11.73 5.31 -13.56
C PHE A 326 12.98 4.48 -13.82
N LYS A 327 14.12 4.95 -13.31
CA LYS A 327 15.40 4.25 -13.40
C LYS A 327 16.34 4.75 -12.30
N ASP A 328 17.13 3.86 -11.73
CA ASP A 328 18.18 4.14 -10.75
C ASP A 328 17.69 4.79 -9.45
N ASP A 329 16.41 4.65 -9.07
CA ASP A 329 15.73 5.33 -7.93
C ASP A 329 14.94 6.61 -8.22
N LYS A 330 14.91 7.10 -9.47
CA LYS A 330 14.32 8.39 -9.82
C LYS A 330 13.49 8.36 -11.10
N VAL A 331 12.62 9.36 -11.23
CA VAL A 331 11.91 9.65 -12.48
C VAL A 331 12.88 10.25 -13.50
N LEU A 332 12.85 9.73 -14.72
CA LEU A 332 13.66 10.22 -15.82
C LEU A 332 13.11 11.55 -16.37
N LYS A 333 14.02 12.48 -16.67
CA LYS A 333 13.66 13.79 -17.25
C LYS A 333 13.16 13.68 -18.69
N SER A 334 13.69 12.73 -19.45
CA SER A 334 13.28 12.53 -20.85
C SER A 334 13.34 11.04 -21.22
N TYR A 335 12.34 10.60 -21.97
CA TYR A 335 12.15 9.23 -22.46
C TYR A 335 11.13 9.25 -23.60
N TYR A 336 10.83 8.10 -24.19
CA TYR A 336 9.86 7.96 -25.27
C TYR A 336 8.73 7.02 -24.88
N LEU A 337 7.50 7.35 -25.28
CA LEU A 337 6.34 6.48 -25.13
C LEU A 337 5.71 6.19 -26.48
N ASN A 338 5.33 4.93 -26.70
CA ASN A 338 4.44 4.52 -27.78
C ASN A 338 3.11 4.09 -27.16
N ILE A 339 2.04 4.81 -27.49
CA ILE A 339 0.70 4.58 -26.96
C ILE A 339 -0.16 4.02 -28.09
N ASN A 340 -0.75 2.85 -27.88
CA ASN A 340 -1.63 2.19 -28.85
C ASN A 340 -1.03 2.06 -30.28
N GLY A 341 0.29 1.93 -30.38
CA GLY A 341 0.98 1.76 -31.67
C GLY A 341 1.07 3.02 -32.54
N GLN A 342 0.85 4.21 -31.97
CA GLN A 342 0.89 5.49 -32.70
C GLN A 342 2.31 5.98 -33.04
N GLY A 343 3.34 5.28 -32.54
CA GLY A 343 4.74 5.65 -32.69
C GLY A 343 5.31 6.31 -31.43
N TYR A 344 6.63 6.35 -31.35
CA TYR A 344 7.33 6.89 -30.20
C TYR A 344 7.31 8.42 -30.17
N GLU A 345 6.75 8.98 -29.11
CA GLU A 345 6.77 10.42 -28.80
C GLU A 345 7.70 10.67 -27.62
N GLN A 346 8.55 11.70 -27.72
CA GLN A 346 9.40 12.12 -26.61
C GLN A 346 8.55 12.79 -25.52
N VAL A 347 8.77 12.38 -24.27
CA VAL A 347 8.06 12.88 -23.09
C VAL A 347 9.06 13.47 -22.11
N GLU A 348 8.69 14.57 -21.47
CA GLU A 348 9.45 15.18 -20.38
C GLU A 348 8.79 14.92 -19.02
N ASN A 349 9.52 14.28 -18.11
CA ASN A 349 9.11 13.91 -16.75
C ASN A 349 7.91 12.94 -16.64
N ASN A 350 6.72 13.35 -17.04
CA ASN A 350 5.50 12.55 -17.02
C ASN A 350 4.53 12.95 -18.14
N LYS A 351 3.59 12.07 -18.46
CA LYS A 351 2.52 12.34 -19.43
C LYS A 351 1.19 11.86 -18.88
N GLU A 352 0.16 12.68 -19.04
CA GLU A 352 -1.23 12.23 -18.85
C GLU A 352 -1.70 11.50 -20.10
N VAL A 353 -2.23 10.28 -19.92
CA VAL A 353 -2.75 9.42 -20.97
C VAL A 353 -4.21 9.16 -20.70
N LYS A 354 -5.05 9.46 -21.70
CA LYS A 354 -6.47 9.16 -21.67
C LYS A 354 -6.69 7.72 -22.11
N LEU A 355 -7.29 6.91 -21.25
CA LEU A 355 -7.68 5.54 -21.56
C LEU A 355 -8.92 5.52 -22.46
N GLU A 356 -8.77 4.89 -23.62
CA GLU A 356 -9.83 4.57 -24.57
C GLU A 356 -10.57 3.30 -24.11
N ASN A 357 -11.83 3.13 -24.50
CA ASN A 357 -12.56 1.91 -24.17
C ASN A 357 -11.92 0.72 -24.91
N GLY A 358 -11.75 -0.40 -24.22
CA GLY A 358 -11.00 -1.55 -24.69
C GLY A 358 -9.55 -1.53 -24.22
N SER A 359 -8.67 -2.13 -25.03
CA SER A 359 -7.27 -2.34 -24.70
C SER A 359 -6.41 -1.11 -24.98
N ASN A 360 -5.65 -0.68 -23.97
CA ASN A 360 -4.69 0.41 -24.06
C ASN A 360 -3.28 -0.13 -23.80
N THR A 361 -2.40 -0.04 -24.80
CA THR A 361 -1.00 -0.48 -24.68
C THR A 361 -0.09 0.73 -24.50
N ILE A 362 0.79 0.67 -23.52
CA ILE A 362 1.76 1.72 -23.22
C ILE A 362 3.15 1.10 -23.17
N GLU A 363 4.01 1.54 -24.08
CA GLU A 363 5.38 1.04 -24.23
C GLU A 363 6.39 2.14 -23.91
N LEU A 364 7.42 1.78 -23.15
CA LEU A 364 8.52 2.67 -22.77
C LEU A 364 9.76 2.38 -23.60
N SER A 365 10.42 3.43 -24.07
CA SER A 365 11.72 3.38 -24.72
C SER A 365 12.64 4.51 -24.26
N LEU A 366 13.96 4.28 -24.27
CA LEU A 366 14.96 5.34 -24.03
C LEU A 366 15.55 5.91 -25.33
N ASP A 367 15.44 5.20 -26.45
CA ASP A 367 16.02 5.59 -27.74
C ASP A 367 14.96 5.92 -28.82
N GLY A 368 13.67 5.74 -28.50
CA GLY A 368 12.56 5.95 -29.43
C GLY A 368 12.45 4.87 -30.49
N GLN A 369 13.11 3.73 -30.32
CA GLN A 369 13.12 2.61 -31.28
C GLN A 369 12.84 1.27 -30.60
N ASN A 370 13.54 0.98 -29.51
CA ASN A 370 13.48 -0.30 -28.81
C ASN A 370 12.58 -0.21 -27.56
N THR A 371 11.59 -1.09 -27.48
CA THR A 371 10.72 -1.22 -26.30
C THR A 371 11.47 -1.87 -25.15
N MET A 372 11.50 -1.23 -23.98
CA MET A 372 12.12 -1.74 -22.75
C MET A 372 11.11 -2.41 -21.81
N THR A 373 9.94 -1.79 -21.65
CA THR A 373 8.84 -2.29 -20.81
C THR A 373 7.51 -1.95 -21.45
N SER A 374 6.49 -2.76 -21.16
CA SER A 374 5.14 -2.59 -21.71
C SER A 374 4.08 -2.93 -20.67
N VAL A 375 3.03 -2.13 -20.65
CA VAL A 375 1.84 -2.36 -19.83
C VAL A 375 0.60 -2.34 -20.73
N VAL A 376 -0.33 -3.27 -20.50
CA VAL A 376 -1.63 -3.28 -21.16
C VAL A 376 -2.72 -3.09 -20.12
N ILE A 377 -3.55 -2.08 -20.35
CA ILE A 377 -4.63 -1.63 -19.48
C ILE A 377 -5.94 -1.76 -20.25
N GLU A 378 -6.84 -2.59 -19.74
CA GLU A 378 -8.18 -2.75 -20.28
C GLU A 378 -9.12 -1.77 -19.59
N LYS A 379 -9.92 -1.03 -20.37
CA LYS A 379 -10.99 -0.19 -19.86
C LYS A 379 -12.33 -0.73 -20.35
N LYS A 380 -13.16 -1.19 -19.41
CA LYS A 380 -14.46 -1.82 -19.68
C LYS A 380 -15.59 -0.81 -19.73
#